data_AF-A0A7S2C485-F1
#
_entry.id   AF-A0A7S2C485-F1
#
_cell.length_a   1.000
_cell.length_b   1.000
_cell.length_c   1.000
_cell.angle_alpha   90.00
_cell.angle_beta   90.00
_cell.angle_gamma   90.00
#
_symmetry.space_group_name_H-M   'P 1'
#
loop_
_entity.id
_entity.type
_entity.pdbx_description
1 polymer ?
#
loop_
_entity_poly.entity_id
_entity_poly.type
_entity_poly.pdbx_seq_one_letter_code
_entity_poly.pdbx_strand_id
1 'polypeptide(L)'
;AAPSYPRIRMGGHSQGAGTAALVGYLKPLARVVQFAGVCDRSDWTARLGPPMTHSTKFFGLASRWDTYCDTFRAQVASWRSEGALKNSSQPMKLHAMDKVTVKSMGAARVAIADLLPFGCTEAIKNQTCARWSHAIVAKNWPNGTSPFANGIWQSLVGV
;
A
#
# COMPACT_ATOMS: atom_id res chain seq x y z
N ALA A 1 11.97 28.74 6.62
CA ALA A 1 11.24 28.47 5.36
C ALA A 1 10.27 27.31 5.59
N ALA A 2 9.02 27.40 5.11
CA ALA A 2 8.09 26.28 5.22
C ALA A 2 8.49 25.14 4.25
N PRO A 3 8.16 23.87 4.55
CA PRO A 3 8.47 22.75 3.68
C PRO A 3 7.78 22.87 2.31
N SER A 4 8.49 22.51 1.23
CA SER A 4 7.91 22.43 -0.12
C SER A 4 7.24 21.07 -0.32
N TYR A 5 5.92 21.00 -0.13
CA TYR A 5 5.13 19.76 -0.28
C TYR A 5 5.39 18.98 -1.58
N PRO A 6 5.56 19.62 -2.76
CA PRO A 6 5.84 18.90 -4.00
C PRO A 6 7.15 18.10 -4.01
N ARG A 7 8.03 18.29 -3.02
CA ARG A 7 9.28 17.53 -2.82
C ARG A 7 9.19 16.51 -1.69
N ILE A 8 8.07 16.47 -0.96
CA ILE A 8 7.84 15.56 0.16
C ILE A 8 7.22 14.28 -0.36
N ARG A 9 7.74 13.16 0.12
CA ARG A 9 7.17 11.84 -0.06
C ARG A 9 6.58 11.41 1.27
N MET A 10 5.37 10.84 1.24
CA MET A 10 4.72 10.36 2.45
C MET A 10 4.34 8.90 2.26
N GLY A 11 4.72 8.08 3.22
CA GLY A 11 4.37 6.68 3.28
C GLY A 11 3.78 6.36 4.65
N GLY A 12 2.90 5.38 4.71
CA GLY A 12 2.35 4.93 5.98
C GLY A 12 1.91 3.48 5.94
N HIS A 13 1.98 2.84 7.11
CA HIS A 13 1.51 1.48 7.33
C HIS A 13 0.20 1.50 8.12
N SER A 14 -0.74 0.59 7.82
CA SER A 14 -1.99 0.46 8.58
C SER A 14 -2.78 1.77 8.62
N GLN A 15 -3.15 2.27 9.80
CA GLN A 15 -3.77 3.59 9.96
C GLN A 15 -2.92 4.73 9.35
N GLY A 16 -1.60 4.63 9.43
CA GLY A 16 -0.70 5.62 8.83
C GLY A 16 -0.81 5.69 7.30
N ALA A 17 -1.24 4.62 6.63
CA ALA A 17 -1.51 4.65 5.18
C ALA A 17 -2.64 5.65 4.86
N GLY A 18 -3.67 5.70 5.71
CA GLY A 18 -4.78 6.63 5.57
C GLY A 18 -4.41 8.06 5.87
N THR A 19 -3.58 8.25 6.89
CA THR A 19 -2.99 9.56 7.16
C THR A 19 -2.17 10.05 5.97
N ALA A 20 -1.36 9.18 5.36
CA ALA A 20 -0.60 9.54 4.16
C ALA A 20 -1.52 9.90 2.98
N ALA A 21 -2.58 9.12 2.76
CA ALA A 21 -3.57 9.40 1.72
C ALA A 21 -4.31 10.73 1.94
N LEU A 22 -4.76 10.98 3.18
CA LEU A 22 -5.42 12.23 3.56
C LEU A 22 -4.52 13.44 3.34
N VAL A 23 -3.24 13.36 3.74
CA VAL A 23 -2.30 14.45 3.46
C VAL A 23 -2.10 14.62 1.96
N GLY A 24 -2.02 13.55 1.18
CA GLY A 24 -1.97 13.62 -0.28
C GLY A 24 -3.20 14.27 -0.92
N TYR A 25 -4.36 14.15 -0.28
CA TYR A 25 -5.56 14.87 -0.68
C TYR A 25 -5.47 16.36 -0.37
N LEU A 26 -4.96 16.70 0.81
CA LEU A 26 -4.88 18.08 1.31
C LEU A 26 -3.67 18.87 0.79
N LYS A 27 -2.65 18.20 0.26
CA LYS A 27 -1.36 18.79 -0.16
C LYS A 27 -0.80 18.10 -1.40
N PRO A 28 -0.11 18.84 -2.29
CA PRO A 28 0.52 18.26 -3.47
C PRO A 28 1.84 17.61 -3.09
N LEU A 29 1.84 16.29 -2.88
CA LEU A 29 3.04 15.52 -2.56
C LEU A 29 3.80 15.07 -3.82
N ALA A 30 5.09 14.78 -3.67
CA ALA A 30 5.86 14.10 -4.70
C ALA A 30 5.35 12.66 -4.90
N ARG A 31 4.90 12.03 -3.81
CA ARG A 31 4.52 10.62 -3.75
C ARG A 31 3.76 10.29 -2.46
N VAL A 32 2.75 9.44 -2.58
CA VAL A 32 1.96 8.88 -1.47
C VAL A 32 2.05 7.37 -1.55
N VAL A 33 2.40 6.71 -0.46
CA VAL A 33 2.54 5.25 -0.42
C VAL A 33 1.78 4.64 0.74
N GLN A 34 0.96 3.65 0.44
CA GLN A 34 0.10 2.97 1.40
C GLN A 34 0.54 1.52 1.58
N PHE A 35 0.91 1.13 2.79
CA PHE A 35 1.30 -0.23 3.13
C PHE A 35 0.28 -0.87 4.05
N ALA A 36 -0.32 -1.99 3.64
CA ALA A 36 -1.32 -2.73 4.43
C ALA A 36 -2.38 -1.81 5.06
N GLY A 37 -3.00 -0.94 4.27
CA GLY A 37 -3.95 0.03 4.77
C GLY A 37 -4.61 0.84 3.65
N VAL A 38 -5.69 1.57 3.95
CA VAL A 38 -6.36 1.66 5.27
C VAL A 38 -7.25 0.47 5.60
N CYS A 39 -7.49 0.26 6.89
CA CYS A 39 -8.36 -0.80 7.42
C CYS A 39 -9.81 -0.33 7.57
N ASP A 40 -9.96 0.96 7.90
CA ASP A 40 -11.24 1.61 8.01
C ASP A 40 -11.44 2.52 6.81
N ARG A 41 -12.55 2.32 6.10
CA ARG A 41 -12.92 3.20 5.01
C ARG A 41 -13.39 4.52 5.61
N SER A 42 -13.00 5.61 4.96
CA SER A 42 -13.48 6.92 5.32
C SER A 42 -14.10 7.62 4.11
N ASP A 43 -15.08 8.47 4.39
CA ASP A 43 -15.88 9.18 3.39
C ASP A 43 -15.25 10.52 2.99
N TRP A 44 -14.07 10.87 3.53
CA TRP A 44 -13.39 12.12 3.21
C TRP A 44 -13.08 12.25 1.71
N THR A 45 -12.88 11.14 0.99
CA THR A 45 -12.67 11.14 -0.47
C THR A 45 -13.87 11.69 -1.24
N ALA A 46 -15.09 11.46 -0.75
CA ALA A 46 -16.33 11.99 -1.33
C ALA A 46 -16.57 13.46 -0.95
N ARG A 47 -16.07 13.90 0.21
CA ARG A 47 -16.29 15.25 0.75
C ARG A 47 -15.26 16.27 0.31
N LEU A 48 -14.00 15.86 0.15
CA LEU A 48 -12.88 16.79 -0.07
C LEU A 48 -12.60 17.11 -1.55
N GLY A 49 -13.27 16.44 -2.50
CA GLY A 49 -13.01 16.64 -3.92
C GLY A 49 -11.62 16.13 -4.34
N PRO A 50 -11.24 16.22 -5.63
CA PRO A 50 -10.14 15.43 -6.14
C PRO A 50 -8.82 15.72 -5.40
N PRO A 51 -7.95 14.72 -5.22
CA PRO A 51 -6.73 14.89 -4.46
C PRO A 51 -5.84 15.99 -5.04
N MET A 52 -5.25 16.83 -4.18
CA MET A 52 -4.21 17.80 -4.60
C MET A 52 -2.98 17.09 -5.15
N THR A 53 -2.64 15.91 -4.62
CA THR A 53 -1.65 15.02 -5.23
C THR A 53 -2.24 14.35 -6.46
N HIS A 54 -1.53 14.38 -7.58
CA HIS A 54 -2.00 13.71 -8.79
C HIS A 54 -2.12 12.19 -8.58
N SER A 55 -3.20 11.58 -9.07
CA SER A 55 -3.47 10.13 -8.94
C SER A 55 -2.28 9.22 -9.31
N THR A 56 -1.48 9.60 -10.31
CA THR A 56 -0.27 8.86 -10.74
C THR A 56 0.85 8.81 -9.69
N LYS A 57 0.71 9.54 -8.58
CA LYS A 57 1.69 9.60 -7.48
C LYS A 57 1.23 8.83 -6.25
N PHE A 58 0.06 8.17 -6.29
CA PHE A 58 -0.39 7.25 -5.26
C PHE A 58 0.07 5.83 -5.58
N PHE A 59 0.62 5.18 -4.56
CA PHE A 59 1.16 3.83 -4.62
C PHE A 59 0.64 3.02 -3.43
N GLY A 60 0.60 1.70 -3.61
CA GLY A 60 0.00 0.82 -2.62
C GLY A 60 0.60 -0.57 -2.63
N LEU A 61 0.70 -1.19 -1.46
CA LEU A 61 1.10 -2.57 -1.31
C LEU A 61 0.29 -3.22 -0.19
N ALA A 62 -0.43 -4.28 -0.54
CA ALA A 62 -1.21 -5.09 0.38
C ALA A 62 -0.75 -6.55 0.33
N SER A 63 -1.02 -7.32 1.38
CA SER A 63 -0.93 -8.78 1.33
C SER A 63 -2.32 -9.35 1.08
N ARG A 64 -2.48 -10.29 0.15
CA ARG A 64 -3.74 -11.02 -0.06
C ARG A 64 -4.27 -11.66 1.22
N TRP A 65 -3.36 -12.02 2.12
CA TRP A 65 -3.64 -12.76 3.34
C TRP A 65 -3.82 -11.87 4.58
N ASP A 66 -3.83 -10.55 4.39
CA ASP A 66 -4.14 -9.61 5.45
C ASP A 66 -5.64 -9.66 5.79
N THR A 67 -5.96 -10.38 6.87
CA THR A 67 -7.32 -10.42 7.42
C THR A 67 -7.50 -9.46 8.61
N TYR A 68 -6.43 -8.82 9.07
CA TYR A 68 -6.52 -7.74 10.04
C TYR A 68 -7.08 -6.48 9.38
N CYS A 69 -6.62 -6.22 8.17
CA CYS A 69 -7.01 -5.12 7.32
C CYS A 69 -7.45 -5.73 5.98
N ASP A 70 -8.70 -6.16 5.85
CA ASP A 70 -9.14 -6.97 4.70
C ASP A 70 -8.75 -6.31 3.37
N THR A 71 -7.88 -6.99 2.62
CA THR A 71 -7.29 -6.43 1.40
C THR A 71 -8.33 -6.02 0.36
N PHE A 72 -9.37 -6.83 0.15
CA PHE A 72 -10.34 -6.56 -0.91
C PHE A 72 -11.47 -5.63 -0.47
N ARG A 73 -11.98 -5.82 0.75
CA ARG A 73 -13.09 -5.05 1.32
C ARG A 73 -12.67 -3.69 1.82
N ALA A 74 -11.45 -3.56 2.37
CA ALA A 74 -10.92 -2.30 2.89
C ALA A 74 -9.88 -1.69 1.94
N GLN A 75 -8.69 -2.30 1.81
CA GLN A 75 -7.53 -1.64 1.20
C GLN A 75 -7.75 -1.29 -0.29
N VAL A 76 -8.13 -2.28 -1.11
CA VAL A 76 -8.43 -2.07 -2.54
C VAL A 76 -9.61 -1.12 -2.73
N ALA A 77 -10.60 -1.20 -1.85
CA ALA A 77 -11.77 -0.33 -1.92
C ALA A 77 -11.39 1.13 -1.62
N SER A 78 -10.45 1.36 -0.70
CA SER A 78 -9.87 2.67 -0.41
C SER A 78 -9.00 3.19 -1.56
N TRP A 79 -8.14 2.36 -2.15
CA TRP A 79 -7.34 2.75 -3.33
C TRP A 79 -8.20 3.19 -4.52
N ARG A 80 -9.39 2.60 -4.69
CA ARG A 80 -10.36 3.06 -5.68
C ARG A 80 -10.91 4.44 -5.34
N SER A 81 -11.39 4.64 -4.10
CA SER A 81 -11.96 5.92 -3.68
C SER A 81 -10.93 7.06 -3.66
N GLU A 82 -9.68 6.73 -3.37
CA GLU A 82 -8.57 7.69 -3.27
C GLU A 82 -7.93 8.01 -4.64
N GLY A 83 -8.34 7.30 -5.70
CA GLY A 83 -7.84 7.52 -7.05
C GLY A 83 -6.51 6.84 -7.37
N ALA A 84 -5.93 6.04 -6.48
CA ALA A 84 -4.72 5.26 -6.75
C ALA A 84 -4.92 4.24 -7.89
N LEU A 85 -6.16 3.74 -8.05
CA LEU A 85 -6.56 2.86 -9.15
C LEU A 85 -7.23 3.60 -10.33
N LYS A 86 -7.12 4.93 -10.43
CA LYS A 86 -7.79 5.70 -11.50
C LYS A 86 -7.35 5.27 -12.92
N ASN A 87 -6.09 4.83 -13.07
CA ASN A 87 -5.51 4.45 -14.36
C ASN A 87 -5.37 2.92 -14.54
N SER A 88 -5.95 2.12 -13.64
CA SER A 88 -5.97 0.65 -13.75
C SER A 88 -7.19 0.09 -13.04
N SER A 89 -7.95 -0.78 -13.70
CA SER A 89 -9.14 -1.40 -13.09
C SER A 89 -8.79 -2.39 -11.96
N GLN A 90 -7.55 -2.90 -11.92
CA GLN A 90 -7.12 -3.86 -10.91
C GLN A 90 -5.68 -3.62 -10.40
N PRO A 91 -5.41 -3.97 -9.12
CA PRO A 91 -4.06 -4.08 -8.59
C PRO A 91 -3.22 -5.13 -9.34
N MET A 92 -1.91 -4.90 -9.43
CA MET A 92 -0.99 -5.93 -9.88
C MET A 92 -0.94 -7.06 -8.84
N LYS A 93 -1.00 -8.32 -9.27
CA LYS A 93 -0.75 -9.46 -8.38
C LYS A 93 0.74 -9.81 -8.39
N LEU A 94 1.32 -9.96 -7.21
CA LEU A 94 2.71 -10.41 -7.06
C LEU A 94 2.69 -11.85 -6.58
N HIS A 95 3.00 -12.78 -7.48
CA HIS A 95 2.96 -14.23 -7.23
C HIS A 95 4.33 -14.82 -6.85
N ALA A 96 5.41 -14.07 -7.05
CA ALA A 96 6.77 -14.51 -6.79
C ALA A 96 7.63 -13.33 -6.32
N MET A 97 8.77 -13.68 -5.72
CA MET A 97 9.72 -12.79 -5.06
C MET A 97 10.66 -12.07 -6.03
N ASP A 98 10.49 -12.29 -7.33
CA ASP A 98 11.49 -11.96 -8.32
C ASP A 98 11.31 -10.51 -8.78
N LYS A 99 12.15 -9.61 -8.24
CA LYS A 99 12.44 -8.26 -8.76
C LYS A 99 11.21 -7.44 -9.18
N VAL A 100 10.23 -7.30 -8.29
CA VAL A 100 9.15 -6.34 -8.51
C VAL A 100 9.72 -4.93 -8.35
N THR A 101 9.63 -4.13 -9.39
CA THR A 101 10.03 -2.72 -9.37
C THR A 101 8.79 -1.85 -9.60
N VAL A 102 8.82 -0.57 -9.24
CA VAL A 102 7.73 0.34 -9.63
C VAL A 102 7.52 0.40 -11.16
N LYS A 103 8.56 0.09 -11.94
CA LYS A 103 8.48 -0.03 -13.40
C LYS A 103 7.67 -1.26 -13.82
N SER A 104 7.79 -2.39 -13.13
CA SER A 104 7.00 -3.60 -13.42
C SER A 104 5.52 -3.46 -13.04
N MET A 105 5.19 -2.52 -12.16
CA MET A 105 3.80 -2.23 -11.76
C MET A 105 3.01 -1.45 -12.81
N GLY A 106 3.66 -0.94 -13.86
CA GLY A 106 3.01 -0.28 -14.99
C GLY A 106 2.02 0.81 -14.57
N ALA A 107 0.80 0.75 -15.10
CA ALA A 107 -0.30 1.65 -14.76
C ALA A 107 -0.99 1.32 -13.43
N ALA A 108 -0.80 0.09 -12.89
CA ALA A 108 -1.50 -0.36 -11.70
C ALA A 108 -1.07 0.42 -10.45
N ARG A 109 0.24 0.71 -10.29
CA ARG A 109 0.86 1.51 -9.20
C ARG A 109 0.57 1.04 -7.76
N VAL A 110 -0.38 0.13 -7.59
CA VAL A 110 -0.70 -0.62 -6.40
C VAL A 110 -0.55 -2.11 -6.69
N ALA A 111 -0.13 -2.87 -5.68
CA ALA A 111 0.06 -4.31 -5.79
C ALA A 111 -0.57 -5.05 -4.61
N ILE A 112 -1.05 -6.25 -4.90
CA ILE A 112 -1.42 -7.26 -3.91
C ILE A 112 -0.41 -8.37 -4.00
N ALA A 113 0.31 -8.61 -2.91
CA ALA A 113 1.21 -9.72 -2.80
C ALA A 113 0.49 -10.98 -2.36
N ASP A 114 0.68 -12.06 -3.12
CA ASP A 114 0.14 -13.37 -2.82
C ASP A 114 1.22 -14.27 -2.19
N LEU A 115 1.83 -13.75 -1.12
CA LEU A 115 2.90 -14.42 -0.38
C LEU A 115 2.46 -14.62 1.06
N LEU A 116 2.50 -15.86 1.52
CA LEU A 116 2.24 -16.19 2.92
C LEU A 116 3.49 -15.89 3.76
N PRO A 117 3.34 -15.34 4.98
CA PRO A 117 4.43 -15.27 5.94
C PRO A 117 4.96 -16.68 6.25
N PHE A 118 6.25 -16.80 6.59
CA PHE A 118 6.83 -18.09 6.99
C PHE A 118 6.07 -18.71 8.17
N GLY A 119 5.77 -20.01 8.08
CA GLY A 119 4.97 -20.76 9.06
C GLY A 119 3.46 -20.60 8.90
N CYS A 120 2.98 -19.72 8.01
CA CYS A 120 1.58 -19.65 7.62
C CYS A 120 1.34 -20.50 6.38
N THR A 121 0.25 -21.26 6.40
CA THR A 121 -0.27 -22.01 5.26
C THR A 121 -1.68 -21.52 4.97
N GLU A 122 -2.23 -21.79 3.79
CA GLU A 122 -3.64 -21.48 3.51
C GLU A 122 -4.60 -22.14 4.51
N ALA A 123 -4.21 -23.28 5.08
CA ALA A 123 -4.95 -24.01 6.10
C ALA A 123 -4.83 -23.39 7.50
N ILE A 124 -3.79 -22.57 7.77
CA ILE A 124 -3.52 -21.98 9.09
C ILE A 124 -3.65 -20.46 8.99
N LYS A 125 -4.89 -19.98 8.99
CA LYS A 125 -5.24 -18.53 9.04
C LYS A 125 -5.69 -18.11 10.42
N ASN A 126 -4.83 -18.30 11.42
CA ASN A 126 -5.09 -17.81 12.77
C ASN A 126 -4.75 -16.30 12.89
N GLN A 127 -5.09 -15.69 14.03
CA GLN A 127 -4.81 -14.26 14.28
C GLN A 127 -3.32 -13.90 14.15
N THR A 128 -2.42 -14.83 14.43
CA THR A 128 -0.97 -14.62 14.28
C THR A 128 -0.61 -14.45 12.81
N CYS A 129 -1.09 -15.35 11.94
CA CYS A 129 -0.88 -15.26 10.50
C CYS A 129 -1.53 -14.02 9.88
N ALA A 130 -2.69 -13.60 10.37
CA ALA A 130 -3.33 -12.34 9.97
C ALA A 130 -2.42 -11.12 10.25
N ARG A 131 -1.90 -11.02 11.48
CA ARG A 131 -1.00 -9.94 11.89
C ARG A 131 0.31 -9.96 11.13
N TRP A 132 0.86 -11.14 10.86
CA TRP A 132 2.07 -11.26 10.08
C TRP A 132 1.83 -10.78 8.65
N SER A 133 0.77 -11.25 7.98
CA SER A 133 0.40 -10.79 6.63
C SER A 133 0.17 -9.27 6.54
N HIS A 134 -0.36 -8.66 7.60
CA HIS A 134 -0.45 -7.19 7.71
C HIS A 134 0.92 -6.51 7.81
N ALA A 135 1.86 -7.11 8.53
CA ALA A 135 3.18 -6.55 8.77
C ALA A 135 4.23 -6.89 7.69
N ILE A 136 4.04 -7.95 6.89
CA ILE A 136 5.07 -8.38 5.93
C ILE A 136 5.39 -7.31 4.91
N VAL A 137 4.39 -6.52 4.50
CA VAL A 137 4.57 -5.45 3.51
C VAL A 137 5.35 -4.25 4.05
N ALA A 138 5.56 -4.17 5.37
CA ALA A 138 6.19 -3.03 6.04
C ALA A 138 7.52 -3.37 6.74
N LYS A 139 7.71 -4.57 7.31
CA LYS A 139 8.95 -4.83 8.09
C LYS A 139 9.35 -6.29 8.29
N ASN A 140 8.46 -7.16 8.75
CA ASN A 140 8.88 -8.40 9.42
C ASN A 140 8.82 -9.63 8.51
N TRP A 141 9.93 -10.36 8.43
CA TRP A 141 9.99 -11.76 7.97
C TRP A 141 10.68 -12.59 9.04
N PRO A 142 10.16 -13.78 9.43
CA PRO A 142 10.67 -14.50 10.59
C PRO A 142 12.17 -14.83 10.56
N ASN A 143 12.78 -14.99 9.38
CA ASN A 143 14.19 -15.38 9.22
C ASN A 143 15.02 -14.38 8.40
N GLY A 144 14.66 -13.09 8.37
CA GLY A 144 15.48 -12.07 7.69
C GLY A 144 14.73 -10.84 7.24
N THR A 145 15.26 -10.17 6.21
CA THR A 145 14.63 -8.99 5.62
C THR A 145 13.37 -9.42 4.87
N SER A 146 12.26 -8.71 5.11
CA SER A 146 11.06 -8.87 4.30
C SER A 146 11.41 -8.81 2.81
N PRO A 147 10.87 -9.71 1.97
CA PRO A 147 11.10 -9.61 0.54
C PRO A 147 10.60 -8.30 -0.07
N PHE A 148 9.64 -7.67 0.59
CA PHE A 148 9.18 -6.33 0.22
C PHE A 148 10.17 -5.23 0.64
N ALA A 149 10.95 -5.47 1.69
CA ALA A 149 12.03 -4.58 2.13
C ALA A 149 13.31 -4.72 1.27
N ASN A 150 13.42 -5.74 0.42
CA ASN A 150 14.47 -5.87 -0.60
C ASN A 150 14.12 -5.13 -1.90
N GLY A 151 13.74 -3.85 -1.80
CA GLY A 151 13.65 -2.95 -2.94
C GLY A 151 12.24 -2.59 -3.40
N ILE A 152 11.19 -3.34 -3.04
CA ILE A 152 9.80 -2.98 -3.42
C ILE A 152 9.35 -1.74 -2.64
N TRP A 153 9.54 -1.73 -1.32
CA TRP A 153 9.24 -0.57 -0.48
C TRP A 153 10.06 0.65 -0.93
N GLN A 154 11.36 0.49 -1.15
CA GLN A 154 12.25 1.55 -1.64
C GLN A 154 11.80 2.05 -3.01
N SER A 155 11.46 1.16 -3.93
CA SER A 155 10.92 1.51 -5.25
C SER A 155 9.61 2.27 -5.13
N LEU A 156 8.69 1.81 -4.28
CA LEU A 156 7.38 2.41 -4.05
C LEU A 156 7.49 3.78 -3.39
N VAL A 157 8.43 3.96 -2.45
CA VAL A 157 8.75 5.25 -1.82
C VAL A 157 9.64 6.12 -2.72
N GLY A 158 10.36 5.55 -3.70
CA GLY A 158 11.21 6.25 -4.64
C GLY A 158 12.53 6.71 -4.02
N VAL A 159 13.15 5.81 -3.25
CA VAL A 159 14.49 5.94 -2.65
C VAL A 159 15.41 4.83 -3.12
#